data_AF-A0A8S1IQY8-F1
#
_entry.id   AF-A0A8S1IQY8-F1
#
_cell.length_a   1.000
_cell.length_b   1.000
_cell.length_c   1.000
_cell.angle_alpha   90.00
_cell.angle_beta   90.00
_cell.angle_gamma   90.00
#
_symmetry.space_group_name_H-M   'P 1'
#
loop_
_entity.id
_entity.type
_entity.pdbx_description
1 polymer ?
#
loop_
_entity_poly.entity_id
_entity_poly.type
_entity_poly.pdbx_seq_one_letter_code
_entity_poly.pdbx_strand_id
1 'polypeptide(L)'
;MGPKKKAKAKGGKKERRDVAPGGDVEAASIEELNQKIATLEKEKNKEEEYRNYMQLERDKINAFWEITKKELEEKKAELRNKDREIEEMEERQQVEIKVYKQKVKHLLYEHQNGIAALKADSEQAPKLQQDDFRNRRAELEGDKRLLKMDGREQELSHEELVRQMKLEQTKEITKLRQEFELQARELQLKYEKKMKLLRDDLDLRRKQEIHEIEERKNTHINDLMKKHDKAFAEIKNYYNDITHNNLDLIKTLKEDVTEMKKKETQNEKLMYEIAHENKRLSDPLTRALKEVESLRQQLANYEKDKASLQHTKARLCNTEKQFKNLEWESEVMRQRFEEVQRERDSLYEKFESSIYTMQQKAGMKSIILEKKVEGMTEEIEKKEAQIGEIIVSSNMNPASVQQINNKLEEVLNSKNRIIKALQYDVAKVSKAHNDLICVYEAKLAEFGIPPEELGFRPLMTNTTTAPAGLVAGS
;
A
#
# COMPACT_ATOMS: atom_id res chain seq x y z
N MET A 1 101.24 18.60 38.90
CA MET A 1 102.59 19.12 38.56
C MET A 1 102.78 20.44 39.28
N GLY A 2 103.82 20.58 40.12
CA GLY A 2 104.16 21.85 40.81
C GLY A 2 105.02 22.78 39.95
N PRO A 3 105.92 23.61 40.52
CA PRO A 3 105.82 24.44 41.75
C PRO A 3 106.57 25.81 41.63
N LYS A 4 106.52 26.69 42.67
CA LYS A 4 107.65 27.44 43.33
C LYS A 4 107.13 28.65 44.17
N LYS A 5 107.41 28.81 45.48
CA LYS A 5 108.65 29.21 46.25
C LYS A 5 109.02 30.71 46.09
N LYS A 6 109.05 31.60 47.10
CA LYS A 6 109.96 31.84 48.28
C LYS A 6 109.44 33.13 49.01
N ALA A 7 109.42 33.36 50.32
CA ALA A 7 110.41 33.37 51.43
C ALA A 7 111.53 34.46 51.36
N LYS A 8 111.52 35.46 52.27
CA LYS A 8 112.64 35.80 53.20
C LYS A 8 112.37 37.00 54.13
N ALA A 9 113.07 36.98 55.27
CA ALA A 9 113.07 37.88 56.43
C ALA A 9 114.38 38.70 56.57
N LYS A 10 114.39 39.68 57.50
CA LYS A 10 115.49 40.25 58.37
C LYS A 10 115.17 41.74 58.70
N GLY A 11 115.48 42.38 59.83
CA GLY A 11 116.29 42.11 61.03
C GLY A 11 117.25 43.29 61.36
N GLY A 12 117.31 43.76 62.62
CA GLY A 12 118.35 44.66 63.22
C GLY A 12 117.79 46.00 63.78
N LYS A 13 117.92 46.48 65.03
CA LYS A 13 118.81 46.40 66.24
C LYS A 13 119.97 47.43 66.31
N LYS A 14 119.90 48.41 67.24
CA LYS A 14 120.97 48.95 68.16
C LYS A 14 120.47 50.22 68.90
N GLU A 15 120.46 50.26 70.26
CA GLU A 15 121.48 50.79 71.22
C GLU A 15 121.64 52.34 71.19
N ARG A 16 121.80 53.16 72.26
CA ARG A 16 122.18 53.01 73.70
C ARG A 16 122.14 54.39 74.44
N ARG A 17 122.00 54.37 75.79
CA ARG A 17 122.65 55.16 76.90
C ARG A 17 122.41 56.69 76.99
N ASP A 18 121.94 57.30 78.10
CA ASP A 18 122.34 57.37 79.54
C ASP A 18 123.11 58.68 79.88
N VAL A 19 122.90 59.15 81.13
CA VAL A 19 123.75 60.03 81.99
C VAL A 19 123.36 61.52 82.13
N ALA A 20 122.70 61.84 83.27
CA ALA A 20 123.01 62.99 84.15
C ALA A 20 124.18 62.58 85.10
N PRO A 21 125.02 63.44 85.76
CA PRO A 21 124.58 64.51 86.70
C PRO A 21 125.60 65.67 86.96
N GLY A 22 125.31 66.50 87.97
CA GLY A 22 126.28 67.30 88.76
C GLY A 22 126.27 68.81 88.45
N GLY A 23 125.81 69.73 89.29
CA GLY A 23 125.63 69.69 90.74
C GLY A 23 126.93 70.13 91.44
N ASP A 24 127.09 71.43 91.67
CA ASP A 24 127.94 71.97 92.74
C ASP A 24 127.13 73.01 93.52
N VAL A 25 127.10 72.81 94.84
CA VAL A 25 126.36 73.56 95.84
C VAL A 25 127.37 74.08 96.86
N GLU A 26 127.42 75.39 97.03
CA GLU A 26 127.80 76.06 98.28
C GLU A 26 126.91 77.31 98.37
N ALA A 27 126.27 77.69 99.46
CA ALA A 27 125.99 77.08 100.74
C ALA A 27 124.78 77.87 101.29
N ALA A 28 123.73 77.21 101.80
CA ALA A 28 122.62 77.90 102.47
C ALA A 28 121.91 76.99 103.50
N SER A 29 121.42 77.63 104.56
CA SER A 29 121.12 77.09 105.90
C SER A 29 119.94 76.11 106.00
N ILE A 30 119.90 75.37 107.12
CA ILE A 30 119.05 74.21 107.47
C ILE A 30 117.52 74.45 107.33
N GLU A 31 117.04 75.70 107.37
CA GLU A 31 115.62 76.03 107.16
C GLU A 31 115.15 75.86 105.69
N GLU A 32 116.04 76.03 104.71
CA GLU A 32 115.70 75.90 103.27
C GLU A 32 115.54 74.44 102.84
N LEU A 33 116.21 73.50 103.54
CA LEU A 33 116.18 72.08 103.23
C LEU A 33 114.82 71.44 103.58
N ASN A 34 114.18 71.86 104.66
CA ASN A 34 112.86 71.33 105.05
C ASN A 34 111.73 71.82 104.13
N GLN A 35 111.81 73.05 103.61
CA GLN A 35 110.88 73.52 102.57
C GLN A 35 111.10 72.82 101.23
N LYS A 36 112.35 72.48 100.87
CA LYS A 36 112.67 71.65 99.69
C LYS A 36 112.13 70.22 99.78
N ILE A 37 112.17 69.58 100.96
CA ILE A 37 111.62 68.23 101.14
C ILE A 37 110.09 68.23 100.97
N ALA A 38 109.37 69.18 101.57
CA ALA A 38 107.91 69.26 101.45
C ALA A 38 107.44 69.61 100.01
N THR A 39 108.24 70.38 99.26
CA THR A 39 107.97 70.64 97.84
C THR A 39 108.24 69.40 96.99
N LEU A 40 109.35 68.68 97.23
CA LEU A 40 109.67 67.43 96.53
C LEU A 40 108.65 66.31 96.80
N GLU A 41 108.10 66.19 98.01
CA GLU A 41 107.05 65.21 98.31
C GLU A 41 105.72 65.54 97.60
N LYS A 42 105.36 66.83 97.53
CA LYS A 42 104.21 67.27 96.72
C LYS A 42 104.43 67.03 95.23
N GLU A 43 105.63 67.29 94.73
CA GLU A 43 106.00 67.01 93.34
C GLU A 43 105.94 65.51 93.05
N LYS A 44 106.49 64.67 93.93
CA LYS A 44 106.42 63.21 93.83
C LYS A 44 104.98 62.70 93.78
N ASN A 45 104.12 63.13 94.70
CA ASN A 45 102.72 62.68 94.71
C ASN A 45 101.96 63.14 93.45
N LYS A 46 102.21 64.38 93.00
CA LYS A 46 101.63 64.89 91.76
C LYS A 46 102.10 64.08 90.55
N GLU A 47 103.35 63.66 90.53
CA GLU A 47 103.93 62.85 89.47
C GLU A 47 103.43 61.39 89.49
N GLU A 48 103.18 60.82 90.68
CA GLU A 48 102.49 59.53 90.85
C GLU A 48 101.02 59.59 90.37
N GLU A 49 100.29 60.65 90.71
CA GLU A 49 98.93 60.90 90.19
C GLU A 49 98.91 61.06 88.67
N TYR A 50 99.86 61.82 88.11
CA TYR A 50 100.02 61.97 86.66
C TYR A 50 100.36 60.64 85.99
N ARG A 51 101.22 59.81 86.60
CA ARG A 51 101.56 58.48 86.07
C ARG A 51 100.35 57.57 86.05
N ASN A 52 99.55 57.58 87.13
CA ASN A 52 98.35 56.76 87.23
C ASN A 52 97.27 57.24 86.23
N TYR A 53 97.10 58.56 86.07
CA TYR A 53 96.23 59.14 85.05
C TYR A 53 96.66 58.74 83.62
N MET A 54 97.97 58.82 83.32
CA MET A 54 98.50 58.41 82.02
C MET A 54 98.41 56.90 81.77
N GLN A 55 98.46 56.07 82.82
CA GLN A 55 98.19 54.63 82.71
C GLN A 55 96.72 54.35 82.39
N LEU A 56 95.78 55.01 83.09
CA LEU A 56 94.35 54.89 82.81
C LEU A 56 94.00 55.37 81.39
N GLU A 57 94.57 56.48 80.93
CA GLU A 57 94.36 56.96 79.56
C GLU A 57 94.97 56.00 78.52
N ARG A 58 96.15 55.42 78.78
CA ARG A 58 96.72 54.39 77.91
C ARG A 58 95.83 53.15 77.84
N ASP A 59 95.36 52.65 78.98
CA ASP A 59 94.53 51.45 79.03
C ASP A 59 93.16 51.69 78.39
N LYS A 60 92.60 52.90 78.54
CA LYS A 60 91.40 53.35 77.85
C LYS A 60 91.60 53.42 76.34
N ILE A 61 92.71 53.99 75.86
CA ILE A 61 93.06 54.03 74.43
C ILE A 61 93.26 52.61 73.89
N ASN A 62 93.94 51.73 74.63
CA ASN A 62 94.13 50.33 74.24
C ASN A 62 92.80 49.57 74.19
N ALA A 63 91.89 49.79 75.14
CA ALA A 63 90.55 49.20 75.13
C ALA A 63 89.73 49.69 73.93
N PHE A 64 89.75 50.99 73.64
CA PHE A 64 89.11 51.53 72.43
C PHE A 64 89.72 50.95 71.16
N TRP A 65 91.04 50.78 71.10
CA TRP A 65 91.72 50.18 69.96
C TRP A 65 91.33 48.71 69.78
N GLU A 66 91.31 47.90 70.84
CA GLU A 66 90.87 46.49 70.77
C GLU A 66 89.39 46.38 70.35
N ILE A 67 88.51 47.23 70.91
CA ILE A 67 87.08 47.25 70.55
C ILE A 67 86.90 47.63 69.08
N THR A 68 87.48 48.75 68.64
CA THR A 68 87.36 49.20 67.25
C THR A 68 88.01 48.24 66.26
N LYS A 69 89.10 47.58 66.64
CA LYS A 69 89.70 46.51 65.84
C LYS A 69 88.76 45.30 65.72
N LYS A 70 88.14 44.88 66.82
CA LYS A 70 87.17 43.78 66.82
C LYS A 70 85.93 44.13 65.99
N GLU A 71 85.37 45.33 66.16
CA GLU A 71 84.25 45.83 65.36
C GLU A 71 84.60 45.88 63.86
N LEU A 72 85.83 46.30 63.51
CA LEU A 72 86.31 46.29 62.14
C LEU A 72 86.41 44.85 61.58
N GLU A 73 86.89 43.90 62.37
CA GLU A 73 86.95 42.49 61.97
C GLU A 73 85.55 41.89 61.81
N GLU A 74 84.61 42.20 62.70
CA GLU A 74 83.21 41.81 62.61
C GLU A 74 82.54 42.39 61.35
N LYS A 75 82.71 43.69 61.07
CA LYS A 75 82.18 44.31 59.85
C LYS A 75 82.80 43.75 58.57
N LYS A 76 84.09 43.41 58.58
CA LYS A 76 84.73 42.70 57.47
C LYS A 76 84.22 41.27 57.31
N ALA A 77 83.80 40.60 58.38
CA ALA A 77 83.17 39.29 58.29
C ALA A 77 81.73 39.38 57.76
N GLU A 78 80.94 40.36 58.23
CA GLU A 78 79.59 40.64 57.71
C GLU A 78 79.61 40.96 56.21
N LEU A 79 80.54 41.82 55.76
CA LEU A 79 80.71 42.14 54.34
C LEU A 79 80.96 40.88 53.51
N ARG A 80 81.90 40.02 53.94
CA ARG A 80 82.20 38.76 53.25
C ARG A 80 81.00 37.81 53.19
N ASN A 81 80.20 37.77 54.26
CA ASN A 81 78.97 36.97 54.26
C ASN A 81 77.93 37.55 53.29
N LYS A 82 77.80 38.88 53.22
CA LYS A 82 76.89 39.54 52.28
C LYS A 82 77.32 39.35 50.83
N ASP A 83 78.61 39.44 50.53
CA ASP A 83 79.14 39.15 49.20
C ASP A 83 78.83 37.70 48.79
N ARG A 84 78.99 36.75 49.72
CA ARG A 84 78.63 35.34 49.48
C ARG A 84 77.13 35.12 49.29
N GLU A 85 76.29 35.80 50.08
CA GLU A 85 74.83 35.75 49.88
C GLU A 85 74.42 36.27 48.49
N ILE A 86 75.09 37.33 48.01
CA ILE A 86 74.85 37.87 46.66
C ILE A 86 75.24 36.83 45.60
N GLU A 87 76.43 36.22 45.71
CA GLU A 87 76.87 35.15 44.81
C GLU A 87 75.88 33.98 44.79
N GLU A 88 75.44 33.49 45.95
CA GLU A 88 74.46 32.39 46.05
C GLU A 88 73.11 32.75 45.43
N MET A 89 72.65 34.01 45.57
CA MET A 89 71.42 34.48 44.94
C MET A 89 71.55 34.61 43.42
N GLU A 90 72.70 35.06 42.92
CA GLU A 90 73.00 35.12 41.48
C GLU A 90 73.03 33.71 40.87
N GLU A 91 73.67 32.75 41.54
CA GLU A 91 73.69 31.35 41.10
C GLU A 91 72.27 30.74 41.04
N ARG A 92 71.44 30.97 42.07
CA ARG A 92 70.04 30.53 42.09
C ARG A 92 69.25 31.15 40.95
N GLN A 93 69.37 32.46 40.75
CA GLN A 93 68.70 33.16 39.65
C GLN A 93 69.13 32.60 38.28
N GLN A 94 70.41 32.26 38.13
CA GLN A 94 70.92 31.70 36.89
C GLN A 94 70.37 30.28 36.60
N VAL A 95 70.20 29.46 37.65
CA VAL A 95 69.54 28.15 37.56
C VAL A 95 68.06 28.31 37.22
N GLU A 96 67.34 29.21 37.89
CA GLU A 96 65.93 29.49 37.60
C GLU A 96 65.73 29.94 36.15
N ILE A 97 66.56 30.85 35.64
CA ILE A 97 66.53 31.28 34.24
C ILE A 97 66.70 30.09 33.28
N LYS A 98 67.59 29.13 33.60
CA LYS A 98 67.78 27.92 32.78
C LYS A 98 66.53 27.04 32.79
N VAL A 99 65.93 26.82 33.96
CA VAL A 99 64.69 26.04 34.10
C VAL A 99 63.55 26.70 33.34
N TYR A 100 63.35 28.01 33.48
CA TYR A 100 62.32 28.74 32.75
C TYR A 100 62.55 28.68 31.24
N LYS A 101 63.78 28.85 30.76
CA LYS A 101 64.12 28.67 29.34
C LYS A 101 63.75 27.28 28.84
N GLN A 102 64.02 26.23 29.62
CA GLN A 102 63.69 24.86 29.23
C GLN A 102 62.19 24.60 29.25
N LYS A 103 61.46 25.15 30.22
CA LYS A 103 60.00 25.06 30.31
C LYS A 103 59.31 25.74 29.12
N VAL A 104 59.80 26.91 28.71
CA VAL A 104 59.32 27.60 27.51
C VAL A 104 59.61 26.78 26.25
N LYS A 105 60.80 26.20 26.11
CA LYS A 105 61.12 25.32 24.97
C LYS A 105 60.20 24.10 24.89
N HIS A 106 59.91 23.46 26.03
CA HIS A 106 59.01 22.32 26.08
C HIS A 106 57.58 22.71 25.72
N LEU A 107 57.06 23.81 26.28
CA LEU A 107 55.75 24.36 25.93
C LEU A 107 55.62 24.66 24.43
N LEU A 108 56.65 25.27 23.82
CA LEU A 108 56.65 25.55 22.38
C LEU A 108 56.66 24.26 21.55
N TYR A 109 57.43 23.25 21.96
CA TYR A 109 57.47 21.95 21.28
C TYR A 109 56.13 21.21 21.40
N GLU A 110 55.50 21.20 22.58
CA GLU A 110 54.16 20.63 22.76
C GLU A 110 53.11 21.36 21.93
N HIS A 111 53.13 22.69 21.91
CA HIS A 111 52.24 23.47 21.06
C HIS A 111 52.44 23.15 19.57
N GLN A 112 53.69 23.04 19.13
CA GLN A 112 54.01 22.73 17.74
C GLN A 112 53.56 21.31 17.36
N ASN A 113 53.76 20.33 18.25
CA ASN A 113 53.26 18.97 18.06
C ASN A 113 51.73 18.92 18.05
N GLY A 114 51.06 19.65 18.95
CA GLY A 114 49.61 19.75 18.99
C GLY A 114 49.05 20.37 17.71
N ILE A 115 49.69 21.44 17.20
CA ILE A 115 49.31 22.04 15.91
C ILE A 115 49.53 21.06 14.76
N ALA A 116 50.63 20.30 14.76
CA ALA A 116 50.90 19.30 13.72
C ALA A 116 49.86 18.18 13.73
N ALA A 117 49.49 17.67 14.92
CA ALA A 117 48.45 16.66 15.07
C ALA A 117 47.08 17.18 14.60
N LEU A 118 46.68 18.38 15.04
CA LEU A 118 45.42 19.00 14.62
C LEU A 118 45.36 19.23 13.09
N LYS A 119 46.48 19.59 12.46
CA LYS A 119 46.56 19.72 11.00
C LYS A 119 46.42 18.37 10.30
N ALA A 120 47.10 17.34 10.79
CA ALA A 120 46.99 15.99 10.24
C ALA A 120 45.56 15.45 10.36
N ASP A 121 44.92 15.60 11.52
CA ASP A 121 43.53 15.19 11.75
C ASP A 121 42.57 15.97 10.85
N SER A 122 42.77 17.28 10.71
CA SER A 122 41.96 18.14 9.83
C SER A 122 42.09 17.76 8.35
N GLU A 123 43.28 17.35 7.89
CA GLU A 123 43.49 16.86 6.52
C GLU A 123 42.94 15.45 6.29
N GLN A 124 42.93 14.60 7.32
CA GLN A 124 42.46 13.22 7.22
C GLN A 124 40.93 13.09 7.35
N ALA A 125 40.28 13.93 8.17
CA ALA A 125 38.84 13.94 8.37
C ALA A 125 38.02 14.01 7.06
N PRO A 126 38.27 14.93 6.10
CA PRO A 126 37.51 15.00 4.87
C PRO A 126 37.76 13.80 3.95
N LYS A 127 38.95 13.19 3.98
CA LYS A 127 39.26 11.99 3.20
C LYS A 127 38.46 10.77 3.71
N LEU A 128 38.45 10.57 5.03
CA LEU A 128 37.63 9.54 5.66
C LEU A 128 36.15 9.72 5.33
N GLN A 129 35.65 10.96 5.45
CA GLN A 129 34.26 11.28 5.12
C GLN A 129 33.95 11.04 3.63
N GLN A 130 34.88 11.37 2.73
CA GLN A 130 34.72 11.11 1.30
C GLN A 130 34.69 9.61 0.98
N ASP A 131 35.55 8.82 1.62
CA ASP A 131 35.57 7.37 1.46
C ASP A 131 34.28 6.73 2.01
N ASP A 132 33.79 7.19 3.16
CA ASP A 132 32.50 6.75 3.73
C ASP A 132 31.33 7.06 2.78
N PHE A 133 31.28 8.27 2.22
CA PHE A 133 30.25 8.61 1.23
C PHE A 133 30.36 7.77 -0.03
N ARG A 134 31.58 7.45 -0.48
CA ARG A 134 31.81 6.61 -1.66
C ARG A 134 31.32 5.18 -1.42
N ASN A 135 31.61 4.62 -0.24
CA ASN A 135 31.14 3.30 0.16
C ASN A 135 29.62 3.28 0.28
N ARG A 136 29.02 4.27 0.96
CA ARG A 136 27.57 4.33 1.10
C ARG A 136 26.85 4.49 -0.24
N ARG A 137 27.44 5.23 -1.17
CA ARG A 137 26.90 5.37 -2.53
C ARG A 137 26.98 4.05 -3.31
N ALA A 138 28.07 3.31 -3.17
CA ALA A 138 28.23 2.00 -3.81
C ALA A 138 27.20 0.99 -3.27
N GLU A 139 26.97 0.97 -1.96
CA GLU A 139 25.93 0.16 -1.31
C GLU A 139 24.54 0.50 -1.86
N LEU A 140 24.18 1.79 -1.87
CA LEU A 140 22.87 2.24 -2.38
C LEU A 140 22.69 1.94 -3.87
N GLU A 141 23.75 2.02 -4.67
CA GLU A 141 23.71 1.60 -6.08
C GLU A 141 23.53 0.08 -6.23
N GLY A 142 24.10 -0.72 -5.32
CA GLY A 142 23.88 -2.16 -5.22
C GLY A 142 22.43 -2.49 -4.86
N ASP A 143 21.92 -1.91 -3.78
CA ASP A 143 20.53 -2.09 -3.33
C ASP A 143 19.53 -1.69 -4.40
N LYS A 144 19.78 -0.57 -5.10
CA LYS A 144 18.97 -0.13 -6.24
C LYS A 144 18.93 -1.15 -7.38
N ARG A 145 20.03 -1.85 -7.65
CA ARG A 145 20.07 -2.89 -8.69
C ARG A 145 19.33 -4.14 -8.24
N LEU A 146 19.49 -4.55 -6.99
CA LEU A 146 18.78 -5.69 -6.41
C LEU A 146 17.26 -5.45 -6.41
N LEU A 147 16.81 -4.31 -5.88
CA LEU A 147 15.38 -3.96 -5.88
C LEU A 147 14.77 -3.90 -7.29
N LYS A 148 15.54 -3.47 -8.29
CA LYS A 148 15.08 -3.51 -9.69
C LYS A 148 14.97 -4.93 -10.23
N MET A 149 15.86 -5.83 -9.83
CA MET A 149 15.81 -7.23 -10.24
C MET A 149 14.62 -7.93 -9.59
N ASP A 150 14.43 -7.75 -8.28
CA ASP A 150 13.30 -8.28 -7.52
C ASP A 150 11.96 -7.76 -8.07
N GLY A 151 11.86 -6.47 -8.38
CA GLY A 151 10.68 -5.89 -9.00
C GLY A 151 10.36 -6.54 -10.36
N ARG A 152 11.38 -6.77 -11.18
CA ARG A 152 11.20 -7.44 -12.48
C ARG A 152 10.82 -8.91 -12.34
N GLU A 153 11.37 -9.61 -11.35
CA GLU A 153 11.01 -11.00 -11.05
C GLU A 153 9.55 -11.09 -10.57
N GLN A 154 9.11 -10.18 -9.71
CA GLN A 154 7.71 -10.09 -9.29
C GLN A 154 6.78 -9.81 -10.48
N GLU A 155 7.13 -8.85 -11.35
CA GLU A 155 6.37 -8.56 -12.58
C GLU A 155 6.21 -9.80 -13.46
N LEU A 156 7.30 -10.55 -13.71
CA LEU A 156 7.26 -11.78 -14.48
C LEU A 156 6.41 -12.87 -13.80
N SER A 157 6.51 -13.01 -12.47
CA SER A 157 5.70 -13.96 -11.72
C SER A 157 4.19 -13.65 -11.80
N HIS A 158 3.84 -12.36 -11.76
CA HIS A 158 2.45 -11.91 -11.91
C HIS A 158 1.95 -12.12 -13.33
N GLU A 159 2.78 -11.87 -14.35
CA GLU A 159 2.43 -12.13 -15.74
C GLU A 159 2.18 -13.64 -15.98
N GLU A 160 3.01 -14.51 -15.41
CA GLU A 160 2.84 -15.97 -15.46
C GLU A 160 1.53 -16.41 -14.78
N LEU A 161 1.20 -15.84 -13.61
CA LEU A 161 -0.05 -16.13 -12.91
C LEU A 161 -1.28 -15.70 -13.73
N VAL A 162 -1.25 -14.50 -14.32
CA VAL A 162 -2.33 -14.03 -15.21
C VAL A 162 -2.47 -14.92 -16.43
N ARG A 163 -1.35 -15.36 -17.02
CA ARG A 163 -1.32 -16.30 -18.15
C ARG A 163 -1.96 -17.64 -17.76
N GLN A 164 -1.64 -18.16 -16.57
CA GLN A 164 -2.23 -19.39 -16.05
C GLN A 164 -3.74 -19.25 -15.83
N MET A 165 -4.19 -18.17 -15.18
CA MET A 165 -5.63 -17.91 -14.99
C MET A 165 -6.38 -17.83 -16.32
N LYS A 166 -5.82 -17.15 -17.33
CA LYS A 166 -6.42 -17.07 -18.68
C LYS A 166 -6.50 -18.44 -19.36
N LEU A 167 -5.47 -19.27 -19.21
CA LEU A 167 -5.48 -20.64 -19.73
C LEU A 167 -6.56 -21.48 -19.04
N GLU A 168 -6.69 -21.37 -17.72
CA GLU A 168 -7.70 -22.07 -16.93
C GLU A 168 -9.12 -21.65 -17.32
N GLN A 169 -9.35 -20.35 -17.46
CA GLN A 169 -10.63 -19.82 -17.95
C GLN A 169 -10.95 -20.32 -19.37
N THR A 170 -9.95 -20.40 -20.26
CA THR A 170 -10.15 -20.93 -21.62
C THR A 170 -10.52 -22.42 -21.59
N LYS A 171 -9.92 -23.20 -20.69
CA LYS A 171 -10.28 -24.61 -20.48
C LYS A 171 -11.72 -24.75 -19.99
N GLU A 172 -12.13 -23.97 -19.00
CA GLU A 172 -13.49 -24.00 -18.46
C GLU A 172 -14.53 -23.56 -19.51
N ILE A 173 -14.25 -22.50 -20.29
CA ILE A 173 -15.13 -22.10 -21.42
C ILE A 173 -15.26 -23.24 -22.43
N THR A 174 -14.16 -23.95 -22.73
CA THR A 174 -14.18 -25.07 -23.68
C THR A 174 -15.01 -26.24 -23.15
N LYS A 175 -14.88 -26.59 -21.86
CA LYS A 175 -15.73 -27.60 -21.21
C LYS A 175 -17.20 -27.23 -21.28
N LEU A 176 -17.54 -25.98 -20.92
CA LEU A 176 -18.91 -25.49 -20.94
C LEU A 176 -19.51 -25.56 -22.35
N ARG A 177 -18.72 -25.20 -23.38
CA ARG A 177 -19.14 -25.34 -24.79
C ARG A 177 -19.42 -26.79 -25.16
N GLN A 178 -18.55 -27.72 -24.76
CA GLN A 178 -18.74 -29.15 -25.03
C GLN A 178 -20.00 -29.69 -24.32
N GLU A 179 -20.25 -29.29 -23.08
CA GLU A 179 -21.47 -29.64 -22.34
C GLU A 179 -22.73 -29.13 -23.03
N PHE A 180 -22.74 -27.86 -23.46
CA PHE A 180 -23.87 -27.30 -24.20
C PHE A 180 -24.09 -27.97 -25.57
N GLU A 181 -23.01 -28.29 -26.29
CA GLU A 181 -23.13 -29.05 -27.54
C GLU A 181 -23.72 -30.45 -27.32
N LEU A 182 -23.30 -31.14 -26.26
CA LEU A 182 -23.84 -32.45 -25.91
C LEU A 182 -25.32 -32.34 -25.57
N GLN A 183 -25.71 -31.40 -24.70
CA GLN A 183 -27.11 -31.16 -24.35
C GLN A 183 -27.97 -30.80 -25.56
N ALA A 184 -27.45 -29.97 -26.47
CA ALA A 184 -28.15 -29.62 -27.71
C ALA A 184 -28.33 -30.85 -28.62
N ARG A 185 -27.31 -31.70 -28.79
CA ARG A 185 -27.42 -32.94 -29.56
C ARG A 185 -28.41 -33.92 -28.94
N GLU A 186 -28.38 -34.12 -27.62
CA GLU A 186 -29.33 -34.98 -26.92
C GLU A 186 -30.77 -34.49 -27.09
N LEU A 187 -30.98 -33.17 -26.98
CA LEU A 187 -32.29 -32.56 -27.17
C LEU A 187 -32.79 -32.74 -28.61
N GLN A 188 -31.92 -32.52 -29.60
CA GLN A 188 -32.23 -32.74 -31.01
C GLN A 188 -32.63 -34.20 -31.26
N LEU A 189 -31.81 -35.16 -30.83
CA LEU A 189 -32.09 -36.60 -30.98
C LEU A 189 -33.41 -37.00 -30.32
N LYS A 190 -33.73 -36.44 -29.14
CA LYS A 190 -34.99 -36.68 -28.44
C LYS A 190 -36.20 -36.20 -29.27
N TYR A 191 -36.11 -35.02 -29.87
CA TYR A 191 -37.21 -34.49 -30.70
C TYR A 191 -37.31 -35.16 -32.06
N GLU A 192 -36.18 -35.51 -32.70
CA GLU A 192 -36.17 -36.32 -33.92
C GLU A 192 -36.85 -37.68 -33.70
N LYS A 193 -36.53 -38.35 -32.59
CA LYS A 193 -37.18 -39.61 -32.21
C LYS A 193 -38.69 -39.43 -32.00
N LYS A 194 -39.11 -38.38 -31.27
CA LYS A 194 -40.54 -38.08 -31.09
C LYS A 194 -41.25 -37.80 -32.41
N MET A 195 -40.63 -37.04 -33.31
CA MET A 195 -41.18 -36.70 -34.62
C MET A 195 -41.34 -37.96 -35.49
N LYS A 196 -40.33 -38.84 -35.48
CA LYS A 196 -40.38 -40.12 -36.20
C LYS A 196 -41.49 -41.01 -35.68
N LEU A 197 -41.59 -41.18 -34.36
CA LEU A 197 -42.65 -41.99 -33.74
C LEU A 197 -44.05 -41.44 -34.06
N LEU A 198 -44.24 -40.12 -34.05
CA LEU A 198 -45.52 -39.51 -34.41
C LEU A 198 -45.87 -39.73 -35.89
N ARG A 199 -44.88 -39.62 -36.79
CA ARG A 199 -45.08 -39.91 -38.21
C ARG A 199 -45.45 -41.38 -38.43
N ASP A 200 -44.73 -42.31 -37.77
CA ASP A 200 -45.00 -43.74 -37.87
C ASP A 200 -46.41 -44.09 -37.33
N ASP A 201 -46.85 -43.47 -36.23
CA ASP A 201 -48.20 -43.65 -35.67
C ASP A 201 -49.30 -43.14 -36.62
N LEU A 202 -49.12 -41.95 -37.20
CA LEU A 202 -50.08 -41.38 -38.15
C LEU A 202 -50.15 -42.20 -39.45
N ASP A 203 -49.01 -42.69 -39.95
CA ASP A 203 -48.98 -43.57 -41.12
C ASP A 203 -49.64 -44.92 -40.83
N LEU A 204 -49.49 -45.47 -39.62
CA LEU A 204 -50.17 -46.69 -39.20
C LEU A 204 -51.69 -46.49 -39.14
N ARG A 205 -52.16 -45.39 -38.52
CA ARG A 205 -53.59 -45.06 -38.48
C ARG A 205 -54.17 -44.90 -39.87
N ARG A 206 -53.47 -44.17 -40.76
CA ARG A 206 -53.89 -44.03 -42.15
C ARG A 206 -54.01 -45.39 -42.85
N LYS A 207 -53.04 -46.30 -42.66
CA LYS A 207 -53.10 -47.65 -43.24
C LYS A 207 -54.27 -48.46 -42.69
N GLN A 208 -54.52 -48.37 -41.38
CA GLN A 208 -55.67 -49.02 -40.75
C GLN A 208 -57.00 -48.49 -41.30
N GLU A 209 -57.16 -47.16 -41.40
CA GLU A 209 -58.36 -46.53 -41.98
C GLU A 209 -58.57 -46.96 -43.44
N ILE A 210 -57.50 -47.04 -44.25
CA ILE A 210 -57.57 -47.54 -45.63
C ILE A 210 -58.05 -48.98 -45.64
N HIS A 211 -57.46 -49.87 -44.84
CA HIS A 211 -57.87 -51.26 -44.77
C HIS A 211 -59.33 -51.44 -44.32
N GLU A 212 -59.78 -50.69 -43.31
CA GLU A 212 -61.19 -50.72 -42.89
C GLU A 212 -62.15 -50.27 -44.00
N ILE A 213 -61.76 -49.25 -44.78
CA ILE A 213 -62.56 -48.79 -45.93
C ILE A 213 -62.56 -49.85 -47.03
N GLU A 214 -61.42 -50.49 -47.30
CA GLU A 214 -61.30 -51.58 -48.27
C GLU A 214 -62.16 -52.77 -47.87
N GLU A 215 -62.13 -53.20 -46.61
CA GLU A 215 -62.97 -54.28 -46.10
C GLU A 215 -64.46 -53.96 -46.22
N ARG A 216 -64.87 -52.73 -45.86
CA ARG A 216 -66.25 -52.27 -46.03
C ARG A 216 -66.68 -52.28 -47.49
N LYS A 217 -65.83 -51.79 -48.40
CA LYS A 217 -66.09 -51.80 -49.85
C LYS A 217 -66.15 -53.22 -50.40
N ASN A 218 -65.24 -54.10 -50.02
CA ASN A 218 -65.23 -55.50 -50.45
C ASN A 218 -66.48 -56.25 -49.96
N THR A 219 -66.90 -56.00 -48.71
CA THR A 219 -68.16 -56.52 -48.17
C THR A 219 -69.34 -56.03 -49.00
N HIS A 220 -69.39 -54.74 -49.33
CA HIS A 220 -70.45 -54.18 -50.17
C HIS A 220 -70.46 -54.75 -51.59
N ILE A 221 -69.29 -54.94 -52.21
CA ILE A 221 -69.14 -55.59 -53.52
C ILE A 221 -69.68 -57.02 -53.45
N ASN A 222 -69.30 -57.79 -52.44
CA ASN A 222 -69.78 -59.16 -52.25
C ASN A 222 -71.30 -59.22 -52.07
N ASP A 223 -71.88 -58.31 -51.30
CA ASP A 223 -73.33 -58.21 -51.12
C ASP A 223 -74.04 -57.83 -52.43
N LEU A 224 -73.46 -56.91 -53.20
CA LEU A 224 -73.98 -56.51 -54.51
C LEU A 224 -73.91 -57.67 -55.51
N MET A 225 -72.81 -58.41 -55.55
CA MET A 225 -72.66 -59.63 -56.36
C MET A 225 -73.74 -60.65 -55.99
N LYS A 226 -73.94 -60.95 -54.70
CA LYS A 226 -75.00 -61.86 -54.24
C LYS A 226 -76.40 -61.39 -54.65
N LYS A 227 -76.69 -60.09 -54.55
CA LYS A 227 -77.97 -59.51 -55.00
C LYS A 227 -78.13 -59.65 -56.51
N HIS A 228 -77.09 -59.39 -57.29
CA HIS A 228 -77.10 -59.59 -58.73
C HIS A 228 -77.30 -61.06 -59.10
N ASP A 229 -76.58 -61.99 -58.49
CA ASP A 229 -76.75 -63.44 -58.72
C ASP A 229 -78.18 -63.88 -58.41
N LYS A 230 -78.75 -63.38 -57.30
CA LYS A 230 -80.15 -63.63 -56.95
C LYS A 230 -81.11 -63.05 -58.00
N ALA A 231 -80.91 -61.81 -58.41
CA ALA A 231 -81.73 -61.18 -59.45
C ALA A 231 -81.58 -61.91 -60.80
N PHE A 232 -80.39 -62.36 -61.18
CA PHE A 232 -80.17 -63.18 -62.37
C PHE A 232 -80.84 -64.55 -62.27
N ALA A 233 -80.82 -65.18 -61.09
CA ALA A 233 -81.55 -66.42 -60.85
C ALA A 233 -83.07 -66.20 -60.93
N GLU A 234 -83.59 -65.12 -60.35
CA GLU A 234 -84.99 -64.73 -60.45
C GLU A 234 -85.39 -64.41 -61.89
N ILE A 235 -84.57 -63.69 -62.65
CA ILE A 235 -84.78 -63.40 -64.08
C ILE A 235 -84.74 -64.70 -64.90
N LYS A 236 -83.75 -65.57 -64.64
CA LYS A 236 -83.66 -66.87 -65.31
C LYS A 236 -84.88 -67.73 -65.00
N ASN A 237 -85.35 -67.74 -63.75
CA ASN A 237 -86.57 -68.43 -63.35
C ASN A 237 -87.79 -67.81 -64.02
N TYR A 238 -87.91 -66.48 -64.04
CA TYR A 238 -88.99 -65.78 -64.73
C TYR A 238 -89.03 -66.09 -66.23
N TYR A 239 -87.88 -66.07 -66.91
CA TYR A 239 -87.80 -66.45 -68.32
C TYR A 239 -88.00 -67.95 -68.53
N ASN A 240 -87.53 -68.81 -67.61
CA ASN A 240 -87.79 -70.25 -67.64
C ASN A 240 -89.30 -70.52 -67.50
N ASP A 241 -89.96 -69.86 -66.55
CA ASP A 241 -91.39 -69.90 -66.31
C ASP A 241 -92.15 -69.32 -67.49
N ILE A 242 -91.67 -68.25 -68.13
CA ILE A 242 -92.21 -67.77 -69.41
C ILE A 242 -91.98 -68.79 -70.51
N THR A 243 -90.82 -69.43 -70.65
CA THR A 243 -90.64 -70.48 -71.67
C THR A 243 -91.48 -71.69 -71.38
N HIS A 244 -91.74 -72.02 -70.10
CA HIS A 244 -92.61 -73.12 -69.71
C HIS A 244 -94.06 -72.76 -70.01
N ASN A 245 -94.51 -71.58 -69.57
CA ASN A 245 -95.81 -71.02 -69.94
C ASN A 245 -95.94 -70.81 -71.45
N ASN A 246 -94.87 -70.49 -72.17
CA ASN A 246 -94.86 -70.34 -73.62
C ASN A 246 -94.83 -71.71 -74.30
N LEU A 247 -94.26 -72.75 -73.70
CA LEU A 247 -94.33 -74.12 -74.19
C LEU A 247 -95.74 -74.68 -73.99
N ASP A 248 -96.32 -74.43 -72.82
CA ASP A 248 -97.71 -74.71 -72.50
C ASP A 248 -98.63 -73.91 -73.42
N LEU A 249 -98.42 -72.61 -73.57
CA LEU A 249 -99.12 -71.76 -74.51
C LEU A 249 -98.84 -72.14 -75.96
N ILE A 250 -97.67 -72.65 -76.36
CA ILE A 250 -97.43 -73.19 -77.71
C ILE A 250 -98.19 -74.49 -77.89
N LYS A 251 -98.40 -75.28 -76.83
CA LYS A 251 -99.28 -76.44 -76.85
C LYS A 251 -100.73 -76.01 -77.06
N THR A 252 -101.19 -75.02 -76.29
CA THR A 252 -102.53 -74.41 -76.44
C THR A 252 -102.67 -73.65 -77.76
N LEU A 253 -101.64 -72.96 -78.24
CA LEU A 253 -101.62 -72.23 -79.51
C LEU A 253 -101.41 -73.17 -80.69
N LYS A 254 -100.92 -74.40 -80.53
CA LYS A 254 -101.04 -75.40 -81.59
C LYS A 254 -102.48 -75.88 -81.71
N GLU A 255 -103.23 -75.91 -80.61
CA GLU A 255 -104.68 -76.11 -80.57
C GLU A 255 -105.45 -74.86 -81.05
N ASP A 256 -104.93 -73.64 -80.81
CA ASP A 256 -105.54 -72.39 -81.25
C ASP A 256 -105.03 -71.90 -82.61
N VAL A 257 -103.91 -72.36 -83.18
CA VAL A 257 -103.46 -72.02 -84.56
C VAL A 257 -104.33 -72.76 -85.58
N THR A 258 -104.89 -73.90 -85.18
CA THR A 258 -106.07 -74.47 -85.85
C THR A 258 -107.31 -73.55 -85.75
N GLU A 259 -107.37 -72.63 -84.79
CA GLU A 259 -108.48 -71.68 -84.54
C GLU A 259 -108.20 -70.20 -84.95
N MET A 260 -106.93 -69.80 -85.10
CA MET A 260 -106.44 -68.42 -85.35
C MET A 260 -106.05 -68.19 -86.82
N LYS A 261 -105.97 -69.24 -87.64
CA LYS A 261 -106.19 -69.11 -89.11
C LYS A 261 -107.53 -68.45 -89.45
N LYS A 262 -108.41 -68.26 -88.45
CA LYS A 262 -109.73 -67.63 -88.54
C LYS A 262 -109.78 -66.17 -88.06
N LYS A 263 -108.73 -65.62 -87.42
CA LYS A 263 -108.79 -64.28 -86.77
C LYS A 263 -107.65 -63.31 -87.15
N GLU A 264 -106.78 -63.68 -88.08
CA GLU A 264 -105.67 -62.86 -88.58
C GLU A 264 -106.10 -61.65 -89.44
N THR A 265 -107.37 -61.53 -89.79
CA THR A 265 -107.89 -60.46 -90.67
C THR A 265 -108.24 -59.14 -89.96
N GLN A 266 -107.95 -58.95 -88.65
CA GLN A 266 -108.56 -57.84 -87.90
C GLN A 266 -107.65 -56.75 -87.28
N ASN A 267 -106.33 -56.91 -87.13
CA ASN A 267 -105.56 -55.99 -86.25
C ASN A 267 -104.40 -55.23 -86.91
N GLU A 268 -104.57 -54.80 -88.16
CA GLU A 268 -103.60 -53.97 -88.88
C GLU A 268 -103.79 -52.44 -88.66
N LYS A 269 -104.63 -52.01 -87.71
CA LYS A 269 -105.05 -50.59 -87.56
C LYS A 269 -104.54 -49.84 -86.31
N LEU A 270 -103.67 -50.42 -85.48
CA LEU A 270 -103.18 -49.78 -84.24
C LEU A 270 -101.83 -49.04 -84.38
N MET A 271 -101.36 -48.84 -85.62
CA MET A 271 -100.01 -48.31 -85.90
C MET A 271 -99.94 -46.78 -86.11
N TYR A 272 -101.06 -46.06 -86.09
CA TYR A 272 -101.08 -44.63 -86.45
C TYR A 272 -101.16 -43.65 -85.25
N GLU A 273 -101.54 -44.11 -84.05
CA GLU A 273 -101.74 -43.24 -82.88
C GLU A 273 -100.43 -42.89 -82.13
N ILE A 274 -99.42 -43.75 -82.18
CA ILE A 274 -98.15 -43.56 -81.43
C ILE A 274 -97.28 -42.43 -82.02
N ALA A 275 -97.46 -42.06 -83.28
CA ALA A 275 -96.62 -41.08 -83.96
C ALA A 275 -96.94 -39.61 -83.63
N HIS A 276 -98.16 -39.30 -83.19
CA HIS A 276 -98.60 -37.90 -82.96
C HIS A 276 -98.28 -37.39 -81.53
N GLU A 277 -98.12 -38.29 -80.56
CA GLU A 277 -97.90 -37.92 -79.17
C GLU A 277 -96.44 -37.50 -78.87
N ASN A 278 -95.49 -38.02 -79.65
CA ASN A 278 -94.05 -37.66 -79.56
C ASN A 278 -93.75 -36.20 -79.95
N LYS A 279 -94.62 -35.53 -80.71
CA LYS A 279 -94.38 -34.16 -81.19
C LYS A 279 -94.80 -33.07 -80.19
N ARG A 280 -95.60 -33.41 -79.16
CA ARG A 280 -96.14 -32.47 -78.15
C ARG A 280 -95.21 -32.24 -76.95
N LEU A 281 -94.25 -33.14 -76.71
CA LEU A 281 -93.40 -33.16 -75.51
C LEU A 281 -92.00 -32.53 -75.69
N SER A 282 -91.61 -32.17 -76.92
CA SER A 282 -90.25 -31.68 -77.26
C SER A 282 -89.94 -30.26 -76.73
N ASP A 283 -90.95 -29.39 -76.69
CA ASP A 283 -90.77 -27.97 -76.37
C ASP A 283 -90.68 -27.68 -74.85
N PRO A 284 -91.49 -28.33 -73.99
CA PRO A 284 -91.34 -28.27 -72.53
C PRO A 284 -90.00 -28.85 -72.04
N LEU A 285 -89.53 -29.93 -72.68
CA LEU A 285 -88.25 -30.58 -72.35
C LEU A 285 -87.06 -29.64 -72.58
N THR A 286 -87.08 -28.88 -73.68
CA THR A 286 -85.99 -27.97 -74.03
C THR A 286 -85.88 -26.77 -73.07
N ARG A 287 -87.02 -26.26 -72.58
CA ARG A 287 -87.04 -25.17 -71.58
C ARG A 287 -86.58 -25.66 -70.20
N ALA A 288 -87.02 -26.84 -69.77
CA ALA A 288 -86.59 -27.44 -68.52
C ALA A 288 -85.06 -27.72 -68.50
N LEU A 289 -84.49 -28.14 -69.64
CA LEU A 289 -83.04 -28.37 -69.73
C LEU A 289 -82.22 -27.07 -69.58
N LYS A 290 -82.66 -25.95 -70.18
CA LYS A 290 -81.98 -24.64 -70.03
C LYS A 290 -82.08 -24.09 -68.60
N GLU A 291 -83.21 -24.29 -67.94
CA GLU A 291 -83.40 -23.88 -66.54
C GLU A 291 -82.51 -24.72 -65.60
N VAL A 292 -82.42 -26.03 -65.83
CA VAL A 292 -81.49 -26.91 -65.11
C VAL A 292 -80.03 -26.48 -65.30
N GLU A 293 -79.63 -26.05 -66.51
CA GLU A 293 -78.28 -25.57 -66.77
C GLU A 293 -77.97 -24.26 -66.04
N SER A 294 -78.92 -23.30 -66.05
CA SER A 294 -78.79 -22.05 -65.29
C SER A 294 -78.69 -22.28 -63.78
N LEU A 295 -79.54 -23.16 -63.23
CA LEU A 295 -79.52 -23.52 -61.81
C LEU A 295 -78.23 -24.24 -61.42
N ARG A 296 -77.68 -25.12 -62.28
CA ARG A 296 -76.38 -25.75 -62.07
C ARG A 296 -75.25 -24.74 -61.99
N GLN A 297 -75.28 -23.71 -62.85
CA GLN A 297 -74.25 -22.66 -62.83
C GLN A 297 -74.34 -21.77 -61.59
N GLN A 298 -75.57 -21.43 -61.15
CA GLN A 298 -75.77 -20.71 -59.89
C GLN A 298 -75.32 -21.53 -58.68
N LEU A 299 -75.60 -22.84 -58.67
CA LEU A 299 -75.16 -23.75 -57.60
C LEU A 299 -73.63 -23.84 -57.54
N ALA A 300 -72.95 -23.95 -58.69
CA ALA A 300 -71.49 -23.96 -58.76
C ALA A 300 -70.86 -22.65 -58.22
N ASN A 301 -71.45 -21.50 -58.55
CA ASN A 301 -71.02 -20.22 -58.01
C ASN A 301 -71.24 -20.14 -56.48
N TYR A 302 -72.40 -20.60 -56.00
CA TYR A 302 -72.69 -20.66 -54.57
C TYR A 302 -71.73 -21.57 -53.80
N GLU A 303 -71.36 -22.73 -54.36
CA GLU A 303 -70.34 -23.62 -53.77
C GLU A 303 -68.97 -22.95 -53.69
N LYS A 304 -68.57 -22.22 -54.74
CA LYS A 304 -67.32 -21.44 -54.76
C LYS A 304 -67.32 -20.33 -53.71
N ASP A 305 -68.43 -19.60 -53.57
CA ASP A 305 -68.58 -18.54 -52.57
C ASP A 305 -68.61 -19.10 -51.14
N LYS A 306 -69.21 -20.28 -50.95
CA LYS A 306 -69.19 -20.99 -49.67
C LYS A 306 -67.76 -21.40 -49.28
N ALA A 307 -66.98 -21.92 -50.23
CA ALA A 307 -65.59 -22.29 -49.99
C ALA A 307 -64.71 -21.05 -49.70
N SER A 308 -64.89 -19.96 -50.45
CA SER A 308 -64.15 -18.71 -50.22
C SER A 308 -64.49 -18.09 -48.86
N LEU A 309 -65.75 -18.13 -48.44
CA LEU A 309 -66.20 -17.70 -47.11
C LEU A 309 -65.58 -18.55 -45.99
N GLN A 310 -65.46 -19.86 -46.18
CA GLN A 310 -64.78 -20.72 -45.20
C GLN A 310 -63.31 -20.36 -45.06
N HIS A 311 -62.60 -20.12 -46.17
CA HIS A 311 -61.20 -19.71 -46.15
C HIS A 311 -61.00 -18.33 -45.50
N THR A 312 -61.86 -17.35 -45.79
CA THR A 312 -61.77 -16.03 -45.17
C THR A 312 -62.08 -16.07 -43.68
N LYS A 313 -63.06 -16.87 -43.23
CA LYS A 313 -63.33 -17.11 -41.81
C LYS A 313 -62.15 -17.77 -41.09
N ALA A 314 -61.51 -18.77 -41.70
CA ALA A 314 -60.33 -19.39 -41.14
C ALA A 314 -59.16 -18.39 -41.02
N ARG A 315 -58.96 -17.55 -42.04
CA ARG A 315 -57.95 -16.49 -42.01
C ARG A 315 -58.25 -15.45 -40.93
N LEU A 316 -59.49 -15.01 -40.79
CA LEU A 316 -59.94 -14.07 -39.77
C LEU A 316 -59.68 -14.63 -38.36
N CYS A 317 -60.07 -15.88 -38.11
CA CYS A 317 -59.81 -16.54 -36.83
C CYS A 317 -58.32 -16.61 -36.50
N ASN A 318 -57.46 -16.88 -37.50
CA ASN A 318 -56.02 -16.90 -37.28
C ASN A 318 -55.47 -15.50 -36.98
N THR A 319 -55.91 -14.47 -37.72
CA THR A 319 -55.49 -13.09 -37.47
C THR A 319 -55.98 -12.57 -36.12
N GLU A 320 -57.17 -12.94 -35.67
CA GLU A 320 -57.67 -12.58 -34.33
C GLU A 320 -56.85 -13.23 -33.21
N LYS A 321 -56.41 -14.49 -33.39
CA LYS A 321 -55.50 -15.14 -32.44
C LYS A 321 -54.14 -14.43 -32.40
N GLN A 322 -53.59 -14.08 -33.56
CA GLN A 322 -52.33 -13.33 -33.64
C GLN A 322 -52.46 -11.95 -32.98
N PHE A 323 -53.56 -11.24 -33.23
CA PHE A 323 -53.83 -9.95 -32.61
C PHE A 323 -53.89 -10.04 -31.09
N LYS A 324 -54.64 -11.00 -30.54
CA LYS A 324 -54.72 -11.22 -29.08
C LYS A 324 -53.37 -11.58 -28.47
N ASN A 325 -52.55 -12.38 -29.16
CA ASN A 325 -51.21 -12.70 -28.70
C ASN A 325 -50.31 -11.45 -28.66
N LEU A 326 -50.32 -10.65 -29.73
CA LEU A 326 -49.56 -9.40 -29.79
C LEU A 326 -50.03 -8.37 -28.76
N GLU A 327 -51.32 -8.28 -28.50
CA GLU A 327 -51.89 -7.42 -27.47
C GLU A 327 -51.38 -7.82 -26.08
N TRP A 328 -51.36 -9.12 -25.78
CA TRP A 328 -50.81 -9.64 -24.52
C TRP A 328 -49.30 -9.40 -24.41
N GLU A 329 -48.53 -9.67 -25.47
CA GLU A 329 -47.08 -9.42 -25.49
C GLU A 329 -46.77 -7.93 -25.30
N SER A 330 -47.53 -7.05 -25.95
CA SER A 330 -47.40 -5.60 -25.78
C SER A 330 -47.70 -5.16 -24.35
N GLU A 331 -48.71 -5.74 -23.71
CA GLU A 331 -49.06 -5.44 -22.32
C GLU A 331 -47.92 -5.85 -21.36
N VAL A 332 -47.40 -7.06 -21.52
CA VAL A 332 -46.28 -7.56 -20.72
C VAL A 332 -45.04 -6.69 -20.90
N MET A 333 -44.72 -6.30 -22.13
CA MET A 333 -43.57 -5.44 -22.42
C MET A 333 -43.75 -4.04 -21.82
N ARG A 334 -44.95 -3.48 -21.85
CA ARG A 334 -45.27 -2.20 -21.21
C ARG A 334 -45.06 -2.25 -19.70
N GLN A 335 -45.56 -3.29 -19.02
CA GLN A 335 -45.38 -3.44 -17.58
C GLN A 335 -43.91 -3.58 -17.20
N ARG A 336 -43.13 -4.37 -17.95
CA ARG A 336 -41.68 -4.49 -17.76
C ARG A 336 -40.96 -3.16 -17.96
N PHE A 337 -41.35 -2.40 -18.97
CA PHE A 337 -40.77 -1.08 -19.23
C PHE A 337 -41.03 -0.11 -18.06
N GLU A 338 -42.26 -0.06 -17.55
CA GLU A 338 -42.62 0.76 -16.40
C GLU A 338 -41.86 0.38 -15.12
N GLU A 339 -41.60 -0.92 -14.92
CA GLU A 339 -40.78 -1.41 -13.81
C GLU A 339 -39.33 -0.96 -13.93
N VAL A 340 -38.70 -1.18 -15.09
CA VAL A 340 -37.32 -0.74 -15.35
C VAL A 340 -37.19 0.78 -15.24
N GLN A 341 -38.20 1.53 -15.69
CA GLN A 341 -38.22 2.98 -15.54
C GLN A 341 -38.26 3.41 -14.07
N ARG A 342 -39.10 2.77 -13.24
CA ARG A 342 -39.14 3.01 -11.79
C ARG A 342 -37.82 2.67 -11.11
N GLU A 343 -37.18 1.56 -11.48
CA GLU A 343 -35.87 1.19 -10.95
C GLU A 343 -34.79 2.21 -11.30
N ARG A 344 -34.75 2.65 -12.56
CA ARG A 344 -33.84 3.72 -13.01
C ARG A 344 -34.03 4.99 -12.19
N ASP A 345 -35.27 5.44 -12.05
CA ASP A 345 -35.59 6.69 -11.35
C ASP A 345 -35.22 6.60 -9.86
N SER A 346 -35.53 5.46 -9.21
CA SER A 346 -35.12 5.22 -7.83
C SER A 346 -33.60 5.18 -7.65
N LEU A 347 -32.88 4.57 -8.60
CA LEU A 347 -31.42 4.50 -8.54
C LEU A 347 -30.79 5.88 -8.71
N TYR A 348 -31.35 6.70 -9.60
CA TYR A 348 -30.90 8.06 -9.85
C TYR A 348 -31.10 8.94 -8.61
N GLU A 349 -32.27 8.87 -7.98
CA GLU A 349 -32.57 9.61 -6.73
C GLU A 349 -31.65 9.19 -5.57
N LYS A 350 -31.41 7.88 -5.41
CA LYS A 350 -30.46 7.37 -4.40
C LYS A 350 -29.03 7.84 -4.65
N PHE A 351 -28.63 7.89 -5.91
CA PHE A 351 -27.30 8.36 -6.29
C PHE A 351 -27.12 9.85 -5.96
N GLU A 352 -28.07 10.70 -6.36
CA GLU A 352 -28.04 12.12 -6.01
C GLU A 352 -28.03 12.34 -4.49
N SER A 353 -28.92 11.66 -3.75
CA SER A 353 -28.97 11.72 -2.29
C SER A 353 -27.63 11.32 -1.63
N SER A 354 -26.98 10.27 -2.15
CA SER A 354 -25.68 9.80 -1.67
C SER A 354 -24.58 10.82 -1.93
N ILE A 355 -24.56 11.46 -3.10
CA ILE A 355 -23.62 12.53 -3.43
C ILE A 355 -23.80 13.71 -2.48
N TYR A 356 -25.04 14.19 -2.28
CA TYR A 356 -25.30 15.31 -1.38
C TYR A 356 -24.85 15.00 0.05
N THR A 357 -25.15 13.80 0.54
CA THR A 357 -24.73 13.36 1.89
C THR A 357 -23.20 13.31 2.01
N MET A 358 -22.50 12.79 1.00
CA MET A 358 -21.04 12.74 0.97
C MET A 358 -20.43 14.15 0.94
N GLN A 359 -20.96 15.03 0.09
CA GLN A 359 -20.52 16.42 -0.03
C GLN A 359 -20.77 17.18 1.28
N GLN A 360 -21.91 16.97 1.93
CA GLN A 360 -22.20 17.57 3.24
C GLN A 360 -21.23 17.09 4.32
N LYS A 361 -20.94 15.78 4.40
CA LYS A 361 -19.97 15.23 5.36
C LYS A 361 -18.56 15.75 5.11
N ALA A 362 -18.12 15.78 3.85
CA ALA A 362 -16.82 16.33 3.47
C ALA A 362 -16.73 17.83 3.78
N GLY A 363 -17.80 18.58 3.48
CA GLY A 363 -17.92 20.00 3.80
C GLY A 363 -17.86 20.27 5.30
N MET A 364 -18.61 19.53 6.12
CA MET A 364 -18.55 19.62 7.59
C MET A 364 -17.14 19.33 8.12
N LYS A 365 -16.47 18.28 7.61
CA LYS A 365 -15.09 17.97 8.00
C LYS A 365 -14.13 19.09 7.62
N SER A 366 -14.29 19.68 6.43
CA SER A 366 -13.50 20.82 5.97
C SER A 366 -13.68 22.01 6.89
N ILE A 367 -14.92 22.39 7.22
CA ILE A 367 -15.23 23.51 8.12
C ILE A 367 -14.63 23.28 9.51
N ILE A 368 -14.71 22.06 10.05
CA ILE A 368 -14.12 21.73 11.35
C ILE A 368 -12.59 21.88 11.31
N LEU A 369 -11.94 21.40 10.25
CA LEU A 369 -10.50 21.54 10.07
C LEU A 369 -10.09 23.02 9.92
N GLU A 370 -10.85 23.79 9.15
CA GLU A 370 -10.64 25.23 8.95
C GLU A 370 -10.74 25.98 10.28
N LYS A 371 -11.80 25.76 11.06
CA LYS A 371 -11.93 26.34 12.41
C LYS A 371 -10.81 25.91 13.36
N LYS A 372 -10.32 24.68 13.24
CA LYS A 372 -9.22 24.19 14.06
C LYS A 372 -7.90 24.88 13.68
N VAL A 373 -7.67 25.11 12.39
CA VAL A 373 -6.53 25.87 11.89
C VAL A 373 -6.63 27.32 12.35
N GLU A 374 -7.77 27.97 12.15
CA GLU A 374 -8.04 29.34 12.61
C GLU A 374 -7.77 29.49 14.11
N GLY A 375 -8.31 28.61 14.95
CA GLY A 375 -8.06 28.63 16.39
C GLY A 375 -6.58 28.43 16.76
N MET A 376 -5.87 27.53 16.08
CA MET A 376 -4.42 27.36 16.28
C MET A 376 -3.62 28.59 15.83
N THR A 377 -4.02 29.25 14.75
CA THR A 377 -3.40 30.49 14.27
C THR A 377 -3.60 31.61 15.29
N GLU A 378 -4.81 31.80 15.81
CA GLU A 378 -5.06 32.79 16.86
C GLU A 378 -4.23 32.53 18.13
N GLU A 379 -4.07 31.26 18.52
CA GLU A 379 -3.20 30.90 19.64
C GLU A 379 -1.73 31.24 19.37
N ILE A 380 -1.25 30.99 18.15
CA ILE A 380 0.11 31.37 17.73
C ILE A 380 0.28 32.88 17.79
N GLU A 381 -0.64 33.67 17.21
CA GLU A 381 -0.59 35.13 17.22
C GLU A 381 -0.58 35.69 18.65
N LYS A 382 -1.41 35.13 19.56
CA LYS A 382 -1.40 35.50 20.98
C LYS A 382 -0.07 35.18 21.64
N LYS A 383 0.54 34.03 21.34
CA LYS A 383 1.84 33.63 21.89
C LYS A 383 2.98 34.48 21.35
N GLU A 384 2.97 34.81 20.06
CA GLU A 384 3.94 35.72 19.45
C GLU A 384 3.86 37.12 20.05
N ALA A 385 2.66 37.66 20.24
CA ALA A 385 2.46 38.94 20.91
C ALA A 385 2.99 38.94 22.35
N GLN A 386 2.68 37.90 23.13
CA GLN A 386 3.20 37.72 24.50
C GLN A 386 4.73 37.65 24.52
N ILE A 387 5.34 36.89 23.61
CA ILE A 387 6.80 36.79 23.48
C ILE A 387 7.40 38.16 23.12
N GLY A 388 6.79 38.89 22.18
CA GLY A 388 7.21 40.23 21.79
C GLY A 388 7.22 41.21 22.96
N GLU A 389 6.15 41.22 23.78
CA GLU A 389 6.05 42.07 24.97
C GLU A 389 7.12 41.73 26.03
N ILE A 390 7.40 40.44 26.25
CA ILE A 390 8.45 40.00 27.18
C ILE A 390 9.84 40.44 26.70
N ILE A 391 10.13 40.32 25.40
CA ILE A 391 11.41 40.75 24.83
C ILE A 391 11.62 42.26 25.02
N VAL A 392 10.58 43.06 24.78
CA VAL A 392 10.62 44.53 24.94
C VAL A 392 10.76 44.93 26.41
N SER A 393 9.94 44.36 27.31
CA SER A 393 9.96 44.71 28.75
C SER A 393 11.24 44.29 29.46
N SER A 394 11.90 43.23 28.98
CA SER A 394 13.12 42.69 29.61
C SER A 394 14.42 43.34 29.11
N ASN A 395 14.35 44.29 28.14
CA ASN A 395 15.52 44.88 27.46
C ASN A 395 16.54 43.83 26.99
N MET A 396 16.05 42.66 26.57
CA MET A 396 16.88 41.56 26.10
C MET A 396 17.51 41.94 24.76
N ASN A 397 18.82 41.70 24.60
CA ASN A 397 19.48 41.89 23.30
C ASN A 397 18.86 40.95 22.24
N PRO A 398 18.28 41.48 21.15
CA PRO A 398 17.63 40.68 20.11
C PRO A 398 18.51 39.57 19.53
N ALA A 399 19.82 39.83 19.39
CA ALA A 399 20.76 38.84 18.84
C ALA A 399 20.93 37.63 19.78
N SER A 400 20.96 37.88 21.10
CA SER A 400 21.07 36.81 22.10
C SER A 400 19.80 35.98 22.21
N VAL A 401 18.62 36.61 22.11
CA VAL A 401 17.32 35.92 22.09
C VAL A 401 17.20 35.03 20.86
N GLN A 402 17.59 35.55 19.70
CA GLN A 402 17.54 34.79 18.45
C GLN A 402 18.48 33.57 18.48
N GLN A 403 19.67 33.72 19.06
CA GLN A 403 20.60 32.59 19.21
C GLN A 403 20.06 31.51 20.16
N ILE A 404 19.40 31.89 21.26
CA ILE A 404 18.76 30.96 22.19
C ILE A 404 17.57 30.26 21.52
N ASN A 405 16.73 31.00 20.78
CA ASN A 405 15.61 30.44 20.02
C ASN A 405 16.09 29.42 18.99
N ASN A 406 17.10 29.75 18.18
CA ASN A 406 17.63 28.82 17.18
C ASN A 406 18.12 27.51 17.82
N LYS A 407 18.82 27.60 18.96
CA LYS A 407 19.32 26.42 19.67
C LYS A 407 18.18 25.60 20.30
N LEU A 408 17.16 26.27 20.82
CA LEU A 408 15.96 25.59 21.34
C LEU A 408 15.19 24.90 20.21
N GLU A 409 15.09 25.52 19.04
CA GLU A 409 14.42 24.99 17.86
C GLU A 409 15.16 23.78 17.27
N GLU A 410 16.49 23.79 17.25
CA GLU A 410 17.28 22.59 16.92
C GLU A 410 16.99 21.43 17.87
N VAL A 411 16.92 21.69 19.18
CA VAL A 411 16.60 20.67 20.19
C VAL A 411 15.17 20.15 20.02
N LEU A 412 14.19 21.02 19.80
CA LEU A 412 12.80 20.64 19.55
C LEU A 412 12.67 19.82 18.26
N ASN A 413 13.35 20.23 17.19
CA ASN A 413 13.37 19.49 15.93
C ASN A 413 14.02 18.12 16.08
N SER A 414 15.12 18.01 16.83
CA SER A 414 15.74 16.74 17.17
C SER A 414 14.78 15.83 17.96
N LYS A 415 14.13 16.36 19.01
CA LYS A 415 13.13 15.60 19.78
C LYS A 415 11.94 15.17 18.93
N ASN A 416 11.41 16.03 18.06
CA ASN A 416 10.32 15.70 17.15
C ASN A 416 10.69 14.60 16.15
N ARG A 417 11.94 14.60 15.66
CA ARG A 417 12.45 13.50 14.82
C ARG A 417 12.51 12.18 15.61
N ILE A 418 13.00 12.21 16.85
CA ILE A 418 13.04 11.04 17.73
C ILE A 418 11.62 10.52 18.00
N ILE A 419 10.66 11.40 18.29
CA ILE A 419 9.25 11.02 18.51
C ILE A 419 8.69 10.31 17.27
N LYS A 420 8.90 10.87 16.07
CA LYS A 420 8.46 10.24 14.82
C LYS A 420 9.13 8.88 14.57
N ALA A 421 10.43 8.76 14.85
CA ALA A 421 11.16 7.51 14.73
C ALA A 421 10.63 6.45 15.71
N LEU A 422 10.41 6.82 16.98
CA LEU A 422 9.84 5.91 17.98
C LEU A 422 8.41 5.49 17.65
N GLN A 423 7.57 6.41 17.15
CA GLN A 423 6.22 6.07 16.67
C GLN A 423 6.27 5.07 15.52
N TYR A 424 7.20 5.26 14.59
CA TYR A 424 7.42 4.32 13.49
C TYR A 424 7.91 2.95 14.00
N ASP A 425 8.85 2.93 14.94
CA ASP A 425 9.36 1.70 15.52
C ASP A 425 8.26 0.94 16.29
N VAL A 426 7.41 1.64 17.03
CA VAL A 426 6.23 1.05 17.69
C VAL A 426 5.28 0.45 16.65
N ALA A 427 4.99 1.16 15.56
CA ALA A 427 4.12 0.64 14.49
C ALA A 427 4.74 -0.60 13.81
N LYS A 428 6.05 -0.59 13.57
CA LYS A 428 6.81 -1.70 12.99
C LYS A 428 6.80 -2.93 13.91
N VAL A 429 7.06 -2.76 15.21
CA VAL A 429 7.05 -3.86 16.18
C VAL A 429 5.63 -4.41 16.39
N SER A 430 4.64 -3.53 16.48
CA SER A 430 3.22 -3.92 16.58
C SER A 430 2.80 -4.77 15.37
N LYS A 431 3.27 -4.41 14.18
CA LYS A 431 3.02 -5.19 12.97
C LYS A 431 3.74 -6.54 12.98
N ALA A 432 5.03 -6.56 13.31
CA ALA A 432 5.78 -7.81 13.43
C ALA A 432 5.16 -8.77 14.45
N HIS A 433 4.60 -8.24 15.55
CA HIS A 433 3.83 -9.01 16.52
C HIS A 433 2.55 -9.60 15.92
N ASN A 434 1.75 -8.81 15.19
CA ASN A 434 0.56 -9.32 14.52
C ASN A 434 0.89 -10.37 13.44
N ASP A 435 1.92 -10.12 12.62
CA ASP A 435 2.38 -11.06 11.58
C ASP A 435 2.85 -12.39 12.19
N LEU A 436 3.57 -12.33 13.32
CA LEU A 436 4.03 -13.51 14.04
C LEU A 436 2.87 -14.35 14.57
N ILE A 437 1.81 -13.72 15.06
CA ILE A 437 0.60 -14.42 15.50
C ILE A 437 -0.05 -15.15 14.33
N CYS A 438 -0.22 -14.49 13.18
CA CYS A 438 -0.76 -15.12 11.97
C CYS A 438 0.09 -16.32 11.51
N VAL A 439 1.43 -16.21 11.57
CA VAL A 439 2.33 -17.31 11.20
C VAL A 439 2.23 -18.48 12.17
N TYR A 440 2.14 -18.22 13.48
CA TYR A 440 1.94 -19.28 14.47
C TYR A 440 0.58 -19.97 14.31
N GLU A 441 -0.49 -19.22 14.08
CA GLU A 441 -1.82 -19.79 13.80
C GLU A 441 -1.78 -20.67 12.54
N ALA A 442 -1.13 -20.22 11.47
CA ALA A 442 -0.97 -21.02 10.26
C ALA A 442 -0.16 -22.30 10.50
N LYS A 443 0.90 -22.23 11.32
CA LYS A 443 1.72 -23.40 11.67
C LYS A 443 1.00 -24.38 12.59
N LEU A 444 0.22 -23.90 13.56
CA LEU A 444 -0.59 -24.76 14.43
C LEU A 444 -1.67 -25.48 13.62
N ALA A 445 -2.30 -24.79 12.67
CA ALA A 445 -3.23 -25.41 11.73
C ALA A 445 -2.57 -26.49 10.86
N GLU A 446 -1.33 -26.28 10.39
CA GLU A 446 -0.55 -27.28 9.65
C GLU A 446 -0.29 -28.56 10.46
N PHE A 447 -0.08 -28.43 11.77
CA PHE A 447 0.08 -29.58 12.69
C PHE A 447 -1.26 -30.15 13.20
N GLY A 448 -2.40 -29.64 12.72
CA GLY A 448 -3.73 -30.10 13.09
C GLY A 448 -4.17 -29.69 14.49
N ILE A 449 -3.54 -28.65 15.07
CA ILE A 449 -3.91 -28.06 16.37
C ILE A 449 -4.82 -26.85 16.09
N PRO A 450 -6.13 -26.92 16.38
CA PRO A 450 -7.04 -25.79 16.21
C PRO A 450 -6.67 -24.65 17.16
N PRO A 451 -6.83 -23.38 16.75
CA PRO A 451 -6.54 -22.22 17.60
C PRO A 451 -7.37 -22.19 18.89
N GLU A 452 -8.50 -22.90 18.94
CA GLU A 452 -9.32 -23.07 20.14
C GLU A 452 -8.64 -23.90 21.26
N GLU A 453 -7.67 -24.75 20.93
CA GLU A 453 -6.95 -25.60 21.89
C GLU A 453 -5.85 -24.86 22.67
N LEU A 454 -5.49 -23.63 22.27
CA LEU A 454 -4.45 -22.81 22.92
C LEU A 454 -4.84 -22.30 24.32
N GLY A 455 -6.13 -22.25 24.65
CA GLY A 455 -6.62 -21.79 25.95
C GLY A 455 -6.49 -20.28 26.22
N PHE A 456 -5.96 -19.49 25.28
CA PHE A 456 -5.94 -18.03 25.34
C PHE A 456 -6.12 -17.42 23.93
N ARG A 457 -6.59 -16.16 23.87
CA ARG A 457 -6.68 -15.39 22.62
C ARG A 457 -5.57 -14.32 22.61
N PRO A 458 -4.63 -14.34 21.65
CA PRO A 458 -3.60 -13.33 21.58
C PRO A 458 -4.21 -11.96 21.25
N LEU A 459 -3.75 -10.91 21.95
CA LEU A 459 -4.23 -9.55 21.74
C LEU A 459 -3.58 -8.96 20.48
N MET A 460 -4.42 -8.63 19.49
CA MET A 460 -4.01 -7.90 18.29
C MET A 460 -3.81 -6.42 18.59
N THR A 461 -2.70 -5.87 18.10
CA THR A 461 -2.46 -4.42 18.16
C THR A 461 -3.19 -3.72 17.01
N ASN A 462 -3.71 -2.52 17.24
CA ASN A 462 -4.36 -1.69 16.20
C ASN A 462 -3.31 -1.15 15.21
N THR A 463 -2.88 -1.98 14.27
CA THR A 463 -1.96 -1.66 13.18
C THR A 463 -2.39 -2.37 11.90
N THR A 464 -1.94 -1.88 10.75
CA THR A 464 -2.39 -2.39 9.44
C THR A 464 -2.05 -3.87 9.26
N THR A 465 -2.98 -4.65 8.69
CA THR A 465 -2.83 -6.09 8.41
C THR A 465 -2.22 -6.38 7.04
N ALA A 466 -1.82 -5.35 6.29
CA ALA A 466 -1.16 -5.51 4.99
C ALA A 466 0.25 -6.12 5.15
N PRO A 467 0.77 -6.90 4.17
CA PRO A 467 2.06 -7.60 4.27
C PRO A 467 3.22 -6.67 4.64
N ALA A 468 4.25 -7.20 5.31
CA ALA A 468 5.45 -6.52 5.80
C ALA A 468 6.36 -5.92 4.69
N GLY A 469 5.84 -5.00 3.90
CA GLY A 469 6.59 -4.21 2.91
C GLY A 469 5.97 -2.84 2.62
N LEU A 470 4.77 -2.54 3.13
CA LEU A 470 3.97 -1.35 2.81
C LEU A 470 3.68 -0.44 4.03
N VAL A 471 4.55 -0.42 5.05
CA VAL A 471 4.48 0.61 6.10
C VAL A 471 5.24 1.84 5.63
N ALA A 472 4.72 2.49 4.59
CA ALA A 472 5.09 3.84 4.24
C ALA A 472 3.99 4.78 4.76
N GLY A 473 4.33 5.48 5.85
CA GLY A 473 3.67 6.66 6.41
C GLY A 473 2.15 6.79 6.22
N SER A 474 1.39 6.35 7.22
CA SER A 474 0.12 7.00 7.56
C SER A 474 0.37 8.19 8.48
#